data_AF-A0A7J9SWN2-F1
#
_entry.id   AF-A0A7J9SWN2-F1
#
_cell.length_a   1.000
_cell.length_b   1.000
_cell.length_c   1.000
_cell.angle_alpha   90.00
_cell.angle_beta   90.00
_cell.angle_gamma   90.00
#
_symmetry.space_group_name_H-M   'P 1'
#
loop_
_entity.id
_entity.type
_entity.pdbx_description
1 polymer ?
#
loop_
_entity_poly.entity_id
_entity_poly.type
_entity_poly.pdbx_seq_one_letter_code
_entity_poly.pdbx_strand_id
1 'polypeptide(L)'
;MEYRHARHSLLDDQIKGLIGAGYYSNKSELTIDALRYLFSRRQDLRVASAVELYQEGKVTLSRSAEIAGMVSEEFKEVLAEKGLKIKVESLSDEEFDEGLKLIKDIRVTSK
;
A
#
# COMPACT_ATOMS: atom_id res chain seq x y z
N MET A 1 -21.47 12.76 33.53
CA MET A 1 -22.16 11.57 33.01
C MET A 1 -21.64 11.32 31.61
N GLU A 2 -20.94 10.21 31.39
CA GLU A 2 -20.11 9.96 30.21
C GLU A 2 -20.92 9.73 28.92
N TYR A 3 -20.80 10.65 27.96
CA TYR A 3 -21.38 10.56 26.61
C TYR A 3 -20.55 9.69 25.63
N ARG A 4 -19.89 8.63 26.12
CA ARG A 4 -19.06 7.76 25.25
C ARG A 4 -19.82 6.57 24.63
N HIS A 5 -21.00 6.21 25.16
CA HIS A 5 -21.73 5.02 24.70
C HIS A 5 -22.77 5.23 23.57
N ALA A 6 -23.15 6.47 23.23
CA ALA A 6 -24.25 6.71 22.28
C ALA A 6 -23.86 6.67 20.79
N ARG A 7 -22.60 6.99 20.45
CA ARG A 7 -22.19 7.14 19.03
C ARG A 7 -22.07 5.80 18.28
N HIS A 8 -21.76 4.72 18.99
CA HIS A 8 -21.67 3.39 18.38
C HIS A 8 -23.06 2.86 17.99
N SER A 9 -24.08 3.13 18.83
CA SER A 9 -25.44 2.65 18.63
C SER A 9 -26.10 3.22 17.36
N LEU A 10 -26.00 4.53 17.11
CA LEU A 10 -26.66 5.13 15.95
C LEU A 10 -26.03 4.70 14.61
N LEU A 11 -24.71 4.58 14.56
CA LEU A 11 -24.01 4.19 13.34
C LEU A 11 -24.33 2.73 12.97
N ASP A 12 -24.42 1.84 13.96
CA ASP A 12 -24.84 0.46 13.73
C ASP A 12 -26.27 0.39 13.22
N ASP A 13 -27.17 1.25 13.71
CA ASP A 13 -28.55 1.32 13.20
C ASP A 13 -28.61 1.86 11.77
N GLN A 14 -27.78 2.84 11.42
CA GLN A 14 -27.64 3.32 10.03
C GLN A 14 -27.11 2.21 9.09
N ILE A 15 -26.10 1.45 9.52
CA ILE A 15 -25.56 0.31 8.78
C ILE A 15 -26.66 -0.73 8.55
N LYS A 16 -27.41 -1.09 9.59
CA LYS A 16 -28.55 -2.01 9.48
C LYS A 16 -29.62 -1.47 8.54
N GLY A 17 -29.91 -0.17 8.59
CA GLY A 17 -30.86 0.48 7.69
C GLY A 17 -30.47 0.38 6.22
N LEU A 18 -29.19 0.63 5.90
CA LEU A 18 -28.67 0.51 4.53
C LEU A 18 -28.74 -0.93 3.99
N ILE A 19 -28.44 -1.91 4.84
CA ILE A 19 -28.56 -3.34 4.50
C ILE A 19 -30.03 -3.72 4.34
N GLY A 20 -30.90 -3.34 5.28
CA GLY A 20 -32.33 -3.65 5.24
C GLY A 20 -33.07 -3.01 4.07
N ALA A 21 -32.61 -1.84 3.60
CA ALA A 21 -33.10 -1.18 2.40
C ALA A 21 -32.54 -1.77 1.09
N GLY A 22 -31.61 -2.73 1.16
CA GLY A 22 -31.07 -3.45 0.00
C GLY A 22 -29.94 -2.74 -0.74
N TYR A 23 -29.36 -1.66 -0.19
CA TYR A 23 -28.21 -0.98 -0.81
C TYR A 23 -26.92 -1.79 -0.72
N TYR A 24 -26.78 -2.63 0.32
CA TYR A 24 -25.67 -3.54 0.52
C TYR A 24 -26.16 -4.89 1.02
N SER A 25 -25.48 -5.96 0.62
CA SER A 25 -25.84 -7.34 1.00
C SER A 25 -25.47 -7.64 2.45
N ASN A 26 -24.42 -7.00 2.97
CA ASN A 26 -23.91 -7.20 4.33
C ASN A 26 -22.97 -6.07 4.75
N LYS A 27 -22.57 -6.10 6.04
CA LYS A 27 -21.66 -5.10 6.63
C LYS A 27 -20.27 -5.12 5.98
N SER A 28 -19.77 -6.26 5.53
CA SER A 28 -18.44 -6.36 4.89
C SER A 28 -18.41 -5.62 3.55
N GLU A 29 -19.44 -5.81 2.71
CA GLU A 29 -19.56 -5.10 1.42
C GLU A 29 -19.61 -3.59 1.63
N LEU A 30 -20.46 -3.13 2.56
CA LEU A 30 -20.55 -1.72 2.95
C LEU A 30 -19.21 -1.19 3.45
N THR A 31 -18.50 -1.96 4.27
CA THR A 31 -17.19 -1.56 4.83
C THR A 31 -16.14 -1.43 3.73
N ILE A 32 -16.09 -2.36 2.79
CA ILE A 32 -15.17 -2.29 1.64
C ILE A 32 -15.45 -1.04 0.82
N ASP A 33 -16.72 -0.75 0.55
CA ASP A 33 -17.11 0.43 -0.23
C ASP A 33 -16.79 1.74 0.50
N ALA A 34 -17.08 1.80 1.81
CA ALA A 34 -16.72 2.93 2.66
C ALA A 34 -15.20 3.17 2.70
N LEU A 35 -14.38 2.10 2.76
CA LEU A 35 -12.92 2.20 2.70
C LEU A 35 -12.44 2.68 1.33
N ARG A 36 -13.04 2.19 0.24
CA ARG A 36 -12.75 2.70 -1.13
C ARG A 36 -13.05 4.19 -1.23
N TYR A 37 -14.21 4.61 -0.74
CA TYR A 37 -14.58 6.02 -0.70
C TYR A 37 -13.60 6.84 0.16
N LEU A 38 -13.26 6.36 1.35
CA LEU A 38 -12.28 6.99 2.22
C LEU A 38 -10.95 7.20 1.50
N PHE A 39 -10.38 6.15 0.91
CA PHE A 39 -9.11 6.23 0.19
C PHE A 39 -9.17 7.07 -1.08
N SER A 40 -10.35 7.25 -1.69
CA SER A 40 -10.53 8.18 -2.81
C SER A 40 -10.48 9.66 -2.40
N ARG A 41 -10.77 9.96 -1.13
CA ARG A 41 -10.81 11.33 -0.59
C ARG A 41 -9.63 11.66 0.32
N ARG A 42 -8.96 10.64 0.86
CA ARG A 42 -7.87 10.74 1.83
C ARG A 42 -6.64 10.03 1.29
N GLN A 43 -5.98 10.70 0.34
CA GLN A 43 -4.74 10.21 -0.26
C GLN A 43 -3.65 10.02 0.81
N ASP A 44 -3.63 10.85 1.86
CA ASP A 44 -2.76 10.70 3.02
C ASP A 44 -2.91 9.33 3.71
N LEU A 45 -4.15 8.87 3.92
CA LEU A 45 -4.42 7.56 4.52
C LEU A 45 -4.09 6.40 3.58
N ARG A 46 -4.33 6.59 2.28
CA ARG A 46 -3.96 5.62 1.25
C ARG A 46 -2.44 5.43 1.20
N VAL A 47 -1.68 6.52 1.18
CA VAL A 47 -0.21 6.52 1.22
C VAL A 47 0.30 5.89 2.52
N ALA A 48 -0.28 6.26 3.67
CA ALA A 48 0.10 5.66 4.95
C ALA A 48 -0.09 4.13 4.93
N SER A 49 -1.21 3.64 4.39
CA SER A 49 -1.45 2.20 4.26
C SER A 49 -0.44 1.50 3.35
N ALA A 50 -0.04 2.14 2.25
CA ALA A 50 0.96 1.59 1.33
C ALA A 50 2.34 1.49 1.99
N VAL A 51 2.74 2.50 2.77
CA VAL A 51 4.01 2.52 3.51
C VAL A 51 4.05 1.40 4.54
N GLU A 52 3.00 1.22 5.34
CA GLU A 52 2.94 0.13 6.33
C GLU A 52 3.03 -1.24 5.65
N LEU A 53 2.26 -1.48 4.59
CA LEU A 53 2.30 -2.75 3.85
C LEU A 53 3.69 -3.03 3.25
N TYR A 54 4.40 -2.00 2.79
CA TYR A 54 5.77 -2.11 2.30
C TYR A 54 6.74 -2.50 3.42
N GLN A 55 6.67 -1.82 4.56
CA GLN A 55 7.56 -2.09 5.69
C GLN A 55 7.41 -3.53 6.22
N GLU A 56 6.16 -4.00 6.32
CA GLU A 56 5.84 -5.38 6.70
C GLU A 56 6.25 -6.41 5.65
N GLY A 57 6.69 -5.98 4.45
CA GLY A 57 7.07 -6.87 3.35
C GLY A 57 5.89 -7.60 2.71
N LYS A 58 4.65 -7.14 2.94
CA LYS A 58 3.44 -7.74 2.37
C LYS A 58 3.26 -7.42 0.89
N VAL A 59 3.90 -6.34 0.43
CA VAL A 59 3.86 -5.89 -0.96
C VAL A 59 5.23 -5.37 -1.40
N THR A 60 5.47 -5.41 -2.71
CA THR A 60 6.69 -4.86 -3.31
C THR A 60 6.66 -3.33 -3.34
N LEU A 61 7.80 -2.70 -3.65
CA LEU A 61 7.89 -1.24 -3.84
C LEU A 61 6.92 -0.75 -4.93
N SER A 62 6.90 -1.42 -6.09
CA SER A 62 5.99 -1.06 -7.20
C SER A 62 4.52 -1.20 -6.80
N ARG A 63 4.17 -2.29 -6.11
CA ARG A 63 2.79 -2.51 -5.65
C ARG A 63 2.38 -1.47 -4.60
N SER A 64 3.32 -1.02 -3.77
CA SER A 64 3.07 0.05 -2.80
C SER A 64 2.79 1.38 -3.49
N ALA A 65 3.54 1.72 -4.53
CA ALA A 65 3.32 2.92 -5.33
C ALA A 65 1.94 2.89 -6.02
N GLU A 66 1.55 1.75 -6.58
CA GLU A 66 0.19 1.54 -7.14
C GLU A 66 -0.90 1.78 -6.09
N ILE A 67 -0.75 1.20 -4.89
CA ILE A 67 -1.71 1.38 -3.79
C ILE A 67 -1.78 2.85 -3.38
N ALA A 68 -0.63 3.52 -3.29
CA ALA A 68 -0.52 4.94 -2.97
C ALA A 68 -1.10 5.87 -4.06
N GLY A 69 -1.29 5.35 -5.29
CA GLY A 69 -1.81 6.10 -6.43
C GLY A 69 -0.78 7.04 -7.06
N MET A 70 0.49 6.63 -7.09
CA MET A 70 1.63 7.42 -7.58
C MET A 70 2.64 6.54 -8.30
N VAL A 71 3.64 7.13 -8.96
CA VAL A 71 4.70 6.34 -9.58
C VAL A 71 5.74 5.89 -8.54
N SER A 72 6.51 4.85 -8.85
CA SER A 72 7.51 4.28 -7.93
C SER A 72 8.54 5.31 -7.45
N GLU A 73 8.88 6.31 -8.27
CA GLU A 73 9.86 7.33 -7.89
C GLU A 73 9.33 8.26 -6.81
N GLU A 74 8.10 8.78 -6.97
CA GLU A 74 7.39 9.58 -5.95
C GLU A 74 7.23 8.78 -4.65
N PHE A 75 6.95 7.48 -4.75
CA PHE A 75 6.82 6.64 -3.56
C PHE A 75 8.15 6.46 -2.80
N LYS A 76 9.29 6.39 -3.50
CA LYS A 76 10.61 6.36 -2.85
C LYS A 76 10.89 7.66 -2.11
N GLU A 77 10.50 8.80 -2.66
CA GLU A 77 10.62 10.10 -1.99
C GLU A 77 9.82 10.11 -0.69
N VAL A 78 8.56 9.62 -0.71
CA VAL A 78 7.73 9.47 0.50
C VAL A 78 8.42 8.58 1.55
N LEU A 79 9.04 7.47 1.14
CA LEU A 79 9.79 6.61 2.06
C LEU A 79 11.00 7.36 2.65
N ALA A 80 11.75 8.08 1.82
CA ALA A 80 12.92 8.84 2.24
C ALA A 80 12.56 9.98 3.22
N GLU A 81 11.49 10.73 2.95
CA GLU A 81 10.96 11.77 3.85
C GLU A 81 10.57 11.20 5.22
N LYS A 82 10.09 9.96 5.25
CA LYS A 82 9.76 9.22 6.48
C LYS A 82 10.97 8.55 7.14
N GLY A 83 12.18 8.73 6.60
CA GLY A 83 13.41 8.12 7.11
C GLY A 83 13.48 6.60 6.89
N LEU A 84 12.68 6.07 5.98
CA LEU A 84 12.59 4.64 5.71
C LEU A 84 13.58 4.23 4.63
N LYS A 85 14.37 3.19 4.93
CA LYS A 85 15.30 2.63 3.96
C LYS A 85 14.55 1.72 2.99
N ILE A 86 14.81 1.92 1.71
CA ILE A 86 14.38 0.98 0.67
C ILE A 86 15.17 -0.31 0.90
N LYS A 87 14.46 -1.43 1.05
CA LYS A 87 15.11 -2.74 1.07
C LYS A 87 15.64 -3.01 -0.33
N VAL A 88 16.95 -2.98 -0.47
CA VAL A 88 17.65 -3.46 -1.65
C VAL A 88 18.20 -4.82 -1.26
N GLU A 89 17.72 -5.89 -1.90
CA GLU A 89 18.46 -7.15 -1.87
C GLU A 89 19.77 -6.90 -2.60
N SER A 90 20.86 -6.80 -1.83
CA SER A 90 22.20 -6.81 -2.41
C SER A 90 22.50 -8.24 -2.85
N LEU A 91 22.94 -8.39 -4.10
CA LEU A 91 23.61 -9.61 -4.55
C LEU A 91 24.78 -9.92 -3.61
N SER A 92 25.12 -11.20 -3.44
CA SER A 92 26.42 -11.54 -2.85
C SER A 92 27.54 -10.97 -3.72
N ASP A 93 28.73 -10.79 -3.13
CA ASP A 93 29.90 -10.35 -3.90
C ASP A 93 30.18 -11.32 -5.07
N GLU A 94 29.94 -12.62 -4.89
CA GLU A 94 30.08 -13.61 -5.97
C GLU A 94 29.03 -13.45 -7.07
N GLU A 95 27.75 -13.30 -6.71
CA GLU A 95 26.66 -13.10 -7.68
C GLU A 95 26.86 -11.79 -8.47
N PHE A 96 27.35 -10.75 -7.79
CA PHE A 96 27.68 -9.47 -8.41
C PHE A 96 28.84 -9.60 -9.40
N ASP A 97 29.93 -10.28 -8.99
CA ASP A 97 31.10 -10.52 -9.85
C ASP A 97 30.80 -11.41 -11.05
N GLU A 98 29.94 -12.42 -10.90
CA GLU A 98 29.45 -13.24 -12.02
C GLU A 98 28.63 -12.43 -13.01
N GLY A 99 27.69 -11.62 -12.51
CA GLY A 99 26.93 -10.69 -13.35
C GLY A 99 27.83 -9.74 -14.13
N LEU A 100 28.88 -9.21 -13.49
CA LEU A 100 29.88 -8.35 -14.14
C LEU A 100 30.66 -9.07 -15.25
N LYS A 101 31.03 -10.35 -15.06
CA LYS A 101 31.69 -11.16 -16.11
C LYS A 101 30.78 -11.35 -17.32
N LEU A 102 29.52 -11.73 -17.09
CA LEU A 102 28.52 -11.90 -18.16
C LEU A 102 28.36 -10.63 -19.01
N ILE A 103 28.22 -9.46 -18.37
CA ILE A 103 28.08 -8.18 -19.09
C ILE A 103 29.32 -7.86 -19.92
N LYS A 104 30.53 -8.15 -19.41
CA LYS A 104 31.78 -7.94 -20.13
C LYS A 104 31.87 -8.86 -21.36
N ASP A 105 31.50 -10.12 -21.23
CA ASP A 105 31.58 -11.10 -22.32
C ASP A 105 30.59 -10.81 -23.45
N ILE A 106 29.38 -10.34 -23.12
CA ILE A 106 28.39 -9.89 -24.12
C ILE A 106 28.91 -8.69 -24.91
N ARG A 107 29.61 -7.75 -24.24
CA ARG A 107 30.21 -6.57 -24.89
C ARG A 107 31.38 -6.92 -25.80
N VAL A 108 32.13 -7.97 -25.47
CA VAL A 108 33.27 -8.45 -26.27
C VAL A 108 32.81 -9.22 -27.51
N THR A 109 31.73 -9.99 -27.40
CA THR A 109 31.16 -10.79 -28.50
C THR A 109 30.29 -10.00 -29.48
N SER A 110 29.84 -8.80 -29.10
CA SER A 110 29.06 -7.88 -29.95
C SER A 110 29.93 -6.92 -30.78
N LYS A 111 31.25 -7.13 -30.84
CA LYS A 111 32.21 -6.37 -31.66
C LYS A 111 32.79 -7.27 -32.76
#